data_AF-A0A3D1CUQ1-F1
#
_entry.id   AF-A0A3D1CUQ1-F1
#
_cell.length_a   1.000
_cell.length_b   1.000
_cell.length_c   1.000
_cell.angle_alpha   90.00
_cell.angle_beta   90.00
_cell.angle_gamma   90.00
#
_symmetry.space_group_name_H-M   'P 1'
#
loop_
_entity.id
_entity.type
_entity.pdbx_description
1 polymer ?
#
loop_
_entity_poly.entity_id
_entity_poly.type
_entity_poly.pdbx_seq_one_letter_code
_entity_poly.pdbx_strand_id
1 'polypeptide(L)'
;EILVFADRLRTELQVLEQLEVEGKLTGAVGNFNAHQIIWPNADWLKLSAEFITSLGLKPQLVTTQILPAESYSRIFSSLVRINGILLDLTQDIWRYISDGCLIQKPISGQVGSSTMP
;
A
#
# COMPACT_ATOMS: atom_id res chain seq x y z
N GLU A 1 -1.21 -16.85 21.74
CA GLU A 1 -0.56 -15.56 21.42
C GLU A 1 -0.16 -15.43 19.95
N ILE A 2 0.96 -15.98 19.45
CA ILE A 2 1.45 -15.68 18.08
C ILE A 2 0.43 -15.92 16.94
N LEU A 3 -0.41 -16.95 17.04
CA LEU A 3 -1.47 -17.20 16.05
C LEU A 3 -2.49 -16.05 15.93
N VAL A 4 -2.72 -15.27 16.99
CA VAL A 4 -3.61 -14.10 16.96
C VAL A 4 -3.06 -13.03 16.01
N PHE A 5 -1.74 -12.78 16.06
CA PHE A 5 -1.09 -11.84 15.14
C PHE A 5 -1.11 -12.35 13.70
N ALA A 6 -0.86 -13.65 13.49
CA ALA A 6 -0.91 -14.25 12.16
C ALA A 6 -2.30 -14.12 11.53
N ASP A 7 -3.36 -14.35 12.30
CA ASP A 7 -4.75 -14.22 11.82
C ASP A 7 -5.12 -12.76 11.49
N ARG A 8 -4.76 -11.82 12.36
CA ARG A 8 -4.94 -10.37 12.13
C ARG A 8 -4.19 -9.90 10.88
N LEU A 9 -2.92 -10.29 10.73
CA LEU A 9 -2.10 -9.94 9.56
C LEU A 9 -2.67 -10.53 8.28
N ARG A 10 -3.09 -11.80 8.30
CA ARG A 10 -3.71 -12.45 7.14
C ARG A 10 -4.93 -11.66 6.65
N THR A 11 -5.79 -11.22 7.56
CA THR A 11 -6.99 -10.45 7.22
C THR A 11 -6.63 -9.12 6.57
N GLU A 12 -5.68 -8.37 7.15
CA GLU A 12 -5.26 -7.08 6.59
C GLU A 12 -4.49 -7.21 5.27
N LEU A 13 -3.73 -8.30 5.08
CA LEU A 13 -3.08 -8.60 3.80
C LEU A 13 -4.11 -8.88 2.71
N GLN A 14 -5.17 -9.64 3.01
CA GLN A 14 -6.27 -9.87 2.06
C GLN A 14 -6.97 -8.57 1.66
N VAL A 15 -7.14 -7.63 2.60
CA VAL A 15 -7.67 -6.30 2.29
C VAL A 15 -6.71 -5.57 1.37
N LEU A 16 -5.42 -5.52 1.69
CA LEU A 16 -4.41 -4.82 0.90
C LEU A 16 -4.31 -5.38 -0.54
N GLU A 17 -4.36 -6.70 -0.71
CA GLU A 17 -4.33 -7.38 -2.01
C GLU A 17 -5.51 -7.02 -2.92
N GLN A 18 -6.65 -6.65 -2.33
CA GLN A 18 -7.85 -6.24 -3.08
C GLN A 18 -7.87 -4.76 -3.43
N LEU A 19 -6.93 -3.95 -2.92
CA LEU A 19 -6.91 -2.52 -3.20
C LEU A 19 -6.33 -2.24 -4.59
N GLU A 20 -7.14 -1.62 -5.44
CA GLU A 20 -6.74 -1.20 -6.78
C GLU A 20 -6.04 0.16 -6.74
N VAL A 21 -4.98 0.30 -7.55
CA VAL A 21 -4.34 1.59 -7.83
C VAL A 21 -5.03 2.22 -9.02
N GLU A 22 -5.56 3.42 -8.83
CA GLU A 22 -6.20 4.19 -9.90
C GLU A 22 -5.16 4.96 -10.74
N GLY A 23 -5.46 5.15 -12.02
CA GLY A 23 -4.68 5.99 -12.94
C GLY A 23 -5.59 6.92 -13.73
N LYS A 24 -5.04 8.01 -14.27
CA LYS A 24 -5.80 8.98 -15.08
C LYS A 24 -5.07 9.44 -16.33
N LEU A 25 -5.84 9.66 -17.39
CA LEU A 25 -5.46 10.33 -18.61
C LEU A 25 -6.70 11.08 -19.12
N THR A 26 -6.84 12.36 -18.75
CA THR A 26 -8.06 13.16 -18.99
C THR A 26 -7.74 14.59 -19.44
N GLY A 27 -6.48 14.85 -19.79
CA GLY A 27 -5.97 16.17 -20.17
C GLY A 27 -5.81 17.14 -19.00
N ALA A 28 -5.72 18.44 -19.32
CA ALA A 28 -5.33 19.48 -18.38
C ALA A 28 -6.30 19.68 -17.20
N VAL A 29 -7.59 19.49 -17.42
CA VAL A 29 -8.64 19.77 -16.42
C VAL A 29 -9.72 18.67 -16.35
N GLY A 30 -9.43 17.48 -16.88
CA GLY A 30 -10.38 16.35 -16.79
C GLY A 30 -11.29 16.12 -18.00
N ASN A 31 -11.26 17.00 -19.00
CA ASN A 31 -12.28 17.05 -20.07
C ASN A 31 -11.74 16.77 -21.49
N PHE A 32 -10.50 16.31 -21.65
CA PHE A 32 -9.91 16.00 -22.96
C PHE A 32 -9.87 17.17 -23.98
N ASN A 33 -10.07 18.43 -23.56
CA ASN A 33 -10.21 19.59 -24.46
C ASN A 33 -9.22 19.64 -25.64
N ALA A 34 -7.91 19.54 -25.37
CA ALA A 34 -6.89 19.56 -26.42
C ALA A 34 -6.95 18.34 -27.35
N HIS A 35 -7.28 17.17 -26.81
CA HIS A 35 -7.39 15.93 -27.55
C HIS A 35 -8.59 15.97 -28.52
N GLN A 36 -9.72 16.49 -28.04
CA GLN A 36 -10.93 16.66 -28.83
C GLN A 36 -10.75 17.66 -29.98
N ILE A 37 -9.89 18.68 -29.83
CA ILE A 37 -9.55 19.61 -30.91
C ILE A 37 -8.73 18.92 -32.01
N ILE A 38 -7.74 18.11 -31.62
CA ILE A 38 -6.81 17.46 -32.56
C ILE A 38 -7.49 16.29 -33.28
N TRP A 39 -8.29 15.50 -32.56
CA TRP A 39 -8.99 14.34 -33.11
C TRP A 39 -10.44 14.28 -32.59
N PRO A 40 -11.37 15.02 -33.22
CA PRO A 40 -12.75 15.14 -32.75
C PRO A 40 -13.56 13.84 -32.82
N ASN A 41 -13.18 12.94 -33.73
CA ASN A 41 -13.91 11.69 -33.98
C ASN A 41 -13.41 10.51 -33.12
N ALA A 42 -12.37 10.69 -32.30
CA ALA A 42 -11.87 9.65 -31.42
C ALA A 42 -12.70 9.56 -30.14
N ASP A 43 -12.97 8.32 -29.69
CA ASP A 43 -13.56 8.07 -28.38
C ASP A 43 -12.46 8.15 -27.31
N TRP A 44 -12.18 9.35 -26.83
CA TRP A 44 -11.12 9.60 -25.86
C TRP A 44 -11.38 8.97 -24.49
N LEU A 45 -12.64 8.76 -24.11
CA LEU A 45 -12.97 8.05 -22.87
C LEU A 45 -12.54 6.59 -22.97
N LYS A 46 -12.89 5.93 -24.09
CA LYS A 46 -12.50 4.55 -24.35
C LYS A 46 -10.98 4.41 -24.47
N LEU A 47 -10.33 5.25 -25.28
CA LEU A 47 -8.87 5.20 -25.47
C LEU A 47 -8.11 5.42 -24.15
N SER A 48 -8.57 6.36 -23.32
CA SER A 48 -7.99 6.61 -22.00
C SER A 48 -8.14 5.38 -21.09
N ALA A 49 -9.34 4.80 -21.02
CA ALA A 49 -9.59 3.61 -20.22
C ALA A 49 -8.71 2.43 -20.66
N GLU A 50 -8.67 2.15 -21.95
CA GLU A 50 -7.85 1.07 -22.53
C GLU A 50 -6.36 1.29 -22.26
N PHE A 51 -5.87 2.53 -22.41
CA PHE A 51 -4.49 2.87 -22.12
C PHE A 51 -4.15 2.65 -20.63
N ILE A 52 -4.97 3.14 -19.71
CA ILE A 52 -4.73 3.00 -18.26
C ILE A 52 -4.79 1.52 -17.86
N THR A 53 -5.78 0.78 -18.35
CA THR A 53 -5.89 -0.67 -18.10
C THR A 53 -4.70 -1.44 -18.66
N SER A 54 -4.14 -1.04 -19.81
CA SER A 54 -2.93 -1.65 -20.36
C SER A 54 -1.69 -1.52 -19.46
N LEU A 55 -1.70 -0.54 -18.54
CA LEU A 55 -0.67 -0.35 -17.52
C LEU A 55 -0.94 -1.14 -16.22
N GLY A 56 -2.02 -1.92 -16.16
CA GLY A 56 -2.43 -2.65 -14.96
C GLY A 56 -3.08 -1.77 -13.89
N LEU A 57 -3.56 -0.58 -14.26
CA LEU A 57 -4.21 0.36 -13.35
C LEU A 57 -5.72 0.40 -13.57
N LYS A 58 -6.46 0.77 -12.53
CA LYS A 58 -7.90 1.03 -12.64
C LYS A 58 -8.13 2.41 -13.28
N PRO A 59 -8.87 2.52 -14.38
CA PRO A 59 -9.17 3.82 -14.98
C PRO A 59 -10.04 4.69 -14.07
N GLN A 60 -9.59 5.93 -13.83
CA GLN A 60 -10.40 7.00 -13.25
C GLN A 60 -10.63 8.08 -14.32
N LEU A 61 -11.84 8.12 -14.87
CA LEU A 61 -12.20 8.98 -15.99
C LEU A 61 -12.78 10.34 -15.56
N VAL A 62 -13.25 10.44 -14.32
CA VAL A 62 -13.79 11.68 -13.76
C VAL A 62 -12.76 12.27 -12.81
N THR A 63 -11.95 13.19 -13.32
CA THR A 63 -10.88 13.83 -12.55
C THR A 63 -10.85 15.33 -12.79
N THR A 64 -10.11 16.05 -11.95
CA THR A 64 -9.64 17.39 -12.29
C THR A 64 -8.32 17.29 -13.06
N GLN A 65 -7.43 18.27 -12.92
CA GLN A 65 -6.05 18.18 -13.37
C GLN A 65 -5.28 17.02 -12.71
N ILE A 66 -5.63 16.66 -11.48
CA ILE A 66 -4.95 15.61 -10.71
C ILE A 66 -5.87 14.40 -10.53
N LEU A 67 -5.25 13.24 -10.29
CA LEU A 67 -5.99 12.06 -9.84
C LEU A 67 -6.46 12.30 -8.39
N PRO A 68 -7.72 11.98 -8.06
CA PRO A 68 -8.17 11.90 -6.68
C PRO A 68 -7.27 10.96 -5.83
N ALA A 69 -6.97 11.32 -4.58
CA ALA A 69 -5.97 10.62 -3.78
C ALA A 69 -6.48 9.31 -3.14
N GLU A 70 -7.76 8.98 -3.30
CA GLU A 70 -8.49 7.99 -2.52
C GLU A 70 -7.90 6.58 -2.67
N SER A 71 -7.48 6.17 -3.87
CA SER A 71 -6.83 4.85 -4.06
C SER A 71 -5.57 4.71 -3.21
N TYR A 72 -4.74 5.75 -3.18
CA TYR A 72 -3.52 5.79 -2.37
C TYR A 72 -3.83 5.90 -0.88
N SER A 73 -4.81 6.72 -0.50
CA SER A 73 -5.24 6.84 0.90
C SER A 73 -5.74 5.51 1.47
N ARG A 74 -6.47 4.70 0.68
CA ARG A 74 -6.89 3.36 1.08
C ARG A 74 -5.68 2.44 1.31
N ILE A 75 -4.69 2.46 0.42
CA ILE A 75 -3.45 1.68 0.56
C ILE A 75 -2.71 2.08 1.83
N PHE A 76 -2.46 3.37 2.03
CA PHE A 76 -1.76 3.85 3.23
C PHE A 76 -2.51 3.54 4.51
N SER A 77 -3.84 3.65 4.51
CA SER A 77 -4.66 3.28 5.66
C SER A 77 -4.52 1.79 5.99
N SER A 78 -4.45 0.92 4.98
CA SER A 78 -4.21 -0.51 5.16
C SER A 78 -2.82 -0.79 5.75
N LEU A 79 -1.79 -0.12 5.22
CA LEU A 79 -0.42 -0.24 5.73
C LEU A 79 -0.29 0.22 7.17
N VAL A 80 -1.00 1.29 7.56
CA VAL A 80 -1.04 1.75 8.96
C VAL A 80 -1.59 0.65 9.88
N ARG A 81 -2.67 -0.04 9.50
CA ARG A 81 -3.23 -1.14 10.31
C ARG A 81 -2.28 -2.33 10.40
N ILE A 82 -1.67 -2.74 9.29
CA ILE A 82 -0.66 -3.81 9.26
C ILE A 82 0.52 -3.47 10.19
N ASN A 83 1.05 -2.25 10.08
CA ASN A 83 2.15 -1.79 10.91
C ASN A 83 1.76 -1.73 12.38
N GLY A 84 0.52 -1.36 12.71
CA GLY A 84 0.00 -1.42 14.07
C GLY A 84 0.05 -2.84 14.65
N ILE A 85 -0.35 -3.86 13.87
CA ILE A 85 -0.29 -5.27 14.29
C ILE A 85 1.16 -5.73 14.49
N LEU A 86 2.07 -5.33 13.59
CA LEU A 86 3.50 -5.68 13.70
C LEU A 86 4.20 -4.99 14.87
N LEU A 87 3.82 -3.75 15.16
CA LEU A 87 4.34 -3.01 16.30
C LEU A 87 3.92 -3.67 17.61
N ASP A 88 2.65 -4.02 17.73
CA ASP A 88 2.06 -4.77 18.85
C ASP A 88 2.81 -6.10 19.07
N LEU A 89 2.99 -6.89 18.01
CA LEU A 89 3.79 -8.13 18.06
C LEU A 89 5.23 -7.87 18.52
N THR A 90 5.86 -6.82 18.01
CA THR A 90 7.26 -6.49 18.33
C THR A 90 7.40 -6.11 19.81
N GLN A 91 6.44 -5.37 20.35
CA GLN A 91 6.41 -4.99 21.77
C GLN A 91 6.20 -6.21 22.67
N ASP A 92 5.32 -7.12 22.28
CA ASP A 92 5.10 -8.38 23.01
C ASP A 92 6.32 -9.29 22.99
N ILE A 93 6.96 -9.50 21.84
CA ILE A 93 8.20 -10.29 21.74
C ILE A 93 9.32 -9.65 22.57
N TRP A 94 9.48 -8.32 22.51
CA TRP A 94 10.43 -7.62 23.36
C TRP A 94 10.16 -7.88 24.85
N ARG A 95 8.88 -7.86 25.25
CA ARG A 95 8.49 -8.11 26.62
C ARG A 95 8.77 -9.56 27.04
N TYR A 96 8.43 -10.53 26.20
CA TYR A 96 8.72 -11.95 26.46
C TYR A 96 10.23 -12.23 26.56
N ILE A 97 11.06 -11.52 25.82
CA ILE A 97 12.53 -11.57 25.99
C ILE A 97 12.92 -10.98 27.34
N SER A 98 12.38 -9.80 27.70
CA SER A 98 12.66 -9.14 28.97
C SER A 98 12.25 -9.98 30.18
N ASP A 99 11.13 -10.72 30.09
CA ASP A 99 10.63 -11.59 31.15
C ASP A 99 11.29 -12.98 31.14
N GLY A 100 12.19 -13.25 30.18
CA GLY A 100 12.91 -14.52 30.05
C GLY A 100 12.08 -15.69 29.50
N CYS A 101 10.86 -15.43 29.01
CA CYS A 101 10.02 -16.42 28.33
C CYS A 101 10.64 -16.86 27.00
N LEU A 102 11.34 -15.95 26.31
CA LEU A 102 12.07 -16.20 25.07
C LEU A 102 13.54 -15.83 25.25
N ILE A 103 14.43 -16.62 24.65
CA ILE A 103 15.87 -16.33 24.61
C ILE A 103 16.34 -16.14 23.18
N GLN A 104 17.27 -15.22 22.99
CA GLN A 104 17.89 -14.96 21.70
C GLN A 104 19.10 -15.88 21.53
N LYS A 105 19.19 -16.59 20.39
CA LYS A 105 20.34 -17.44 20.10
C LYS A 105 21.55 -16.56 19.77
N PRO A 106 22.66 -16.61 20.56
CA PRO A 106 23.84 -15.83 20.27
C PRO A 106 24.54 -16.37 19.01
N ILE A 107 25.12 -15.47 18.22
CA ILE A 107 25.95 -15.79 17.07
C ILE A 107 27.37 -15.32 17.39
N SER A 108 28.35 -16.21 17.21
CA SER A 108 29.76 -15.91 17.51
C SER A 108 30.23 -14.66 16.75
N GLY A 109 30.95 -13.79 17.45
CA GLY A 109 31.48 -12.54 16.90
C GLY A 109 30.48 -11.36 16.89
N GLN A 110 29.20 -11.57 17.24
CA GLN A 110 28.26 -10.46 17.42
C GLN A 110 28.41 -9.85 18.82
N VAL A 111 28.35 -8.52 18.89
CA VAL A 111 28.43 -7.75 20.13
C VAL A 111 27.05 -7.19 20.44
N GLY A 112 26.49 -7.56 21.59
CA GLY A 112 25.18 -7.04 22.03
C GLY A 112 25.26 -5.62 22.58
N SER A 113 26.29 -5.34 23.40
CA SER A 113 26.58 -4.01 23.94
C SER A 113 28.08 -3.76 23.90
N SER A 114 28.48 -2.52 23.60
CA SER A 114 29.89 -2.13 23.58
C SER A 114 30.53 -2.05 24.96
N THR A 115 29.73 -1.97 26.02
CA THR A 115 30.20 -1.78 27.41
C THR A 115 29.72 -2.86 28.37
N MET A 116 28.71 -3.64 27.99
CA MET A 116 28.19 -4.75 28.78
C MET A 116 28.51 -6.05 28.02
N PRO A 117 29.57 -6.77 28.42
CA PRO A 117 30.01 -7.98 27.75
C PRO A 117 28.99 -9.13 27.88
#